data_AF-A0AA36HDC4-F1
#
_entry.id   AF-A0AA36HDC4-F1
#
_cell.length_a   1.000
_cell.length_b   1.000
_cell.length_c   1.000
_cell.angle_alpha   90.00
_cell.angle_beta   90.00
_cell.angle_gamma   90.00
#
_symmetry.space_group_name_H-M   'P 1'
#
loop_
_entity.id
_entity.type
_entity.pdbx_description
1 polymer ?
#
loop_
_entity_poly.entity_id
_entity_poly.type
_entity_poly.pdbx_seq_one_letter_code
_entity_poly.pdbx_strand_id
1 'polypeptide(L)'
;MMSQALTDTYRHDEMAGTFASLRKQAMQLQEDLPNLVNDIKPKSKDIVDAVKATSRVTGPLRVVVEVFAWSTVLVFASTIGSFAGSYIIGPFLSILFGKFLSVLFAYFLIPVAAHAVVKNKERHYESDNQIRTMLLATALTQGALAGYTIDHLYLSGQPLAFVTPAVVSVAYTVAVRQFHGDRFRIIGASLGAALLVNMILGIMIVENSVSYQFLTLGYCGIAGIVMQLVFYDAQSRSQSRGYVYQNALNSMYLLFKGATFYCFGTYIE
;
A
#
# COMPACT_ATOMS: atom_id res chain seq x y z
N MET A 1 -2.25 20.87 -41.66
CA MET A 1 -3.48 20.79 -40.84
C MET A 1 -4.01 19.37 -40.61
N MET A 2 -3.29 18.29 -40.95
CA MET A 2 -3.82 16.91 -40.90
C MET A 2 -3.39 16.08 -39.67
N SER A 3 -2.48 16.60 -38.82
CA SER A 3 -1.91 15.87 -37.68
C SER A 3 -2.75 15.96 -36.40
N GLN A 4 -3.50 17.06 -36.20
CA GLN A 4 -4.33 17.26 -34.99
C GLN A 4 -5.63 16.45 -35.02
N ALA A 5 -6.21 16.19 -36.20
CA ALA A 5 -7.47 15.43 -36.30
C ALA A 5 -7.32 13.93 -35.96
N LEU A 6 -6.14 13.35 -36.23
CA LEU A 6 -5.85 11.95 -35.91
C LEU A 6 -5.57 11.73 -34.42
N THR A 7 -5.00 12.71 -33.73
CA THR A 7 -4.73 12.63 -32.29
C THR A 7 -5.99 12.83 -31.45
N ASP A 8 -6.92 13.69 -31.88
CA ASP A 8 -8.21 13.85 -31.18
C ASP A 8 -9.13 12.64 -31.32
N THR A 9 -9.17 12.01 -32.49
CA THR A 9 -10.02 10.83 -32.72
C THR A 9 -9.53 9.62 -31.91
N TYR A 10 -8.21 9.38 -31.89
CA TYR A 10 -7.62 8.26 -31.16
C TYR A 10 -7.77 8.39 -29.63
N ARG A 11 -7.64 9.63 -29.13
CA ARG A 11 -7.77 9.94 -27.71
C ARG A 11 -9.23 9.87 -27.22
N HIS A 12 -10.19 10.12 -28.10
CA HIS A 12 -11.62 9.98 -27.79
C HIS A 12 -12.06 8.51 -27.69
N ASP A 13 -11.54 7.64 -28.56
CA ASP A 13 -11.85 6.21 -28.55
C ASP A 13 -11.20 5.48 -27.36
N GLU A 14 -9.98 5.84 -26.97
CA GLU A 14 -9.35 5.29 -25.76
C GLU A 14 -10.10 5.72 -24.48
N MET A 15 -10.54 6.98 -24.40
CA MET A 15 -11.34 7.45 -23.27
C MET A 15 -12.71 6.77 -23.21
N ALA A 16 -13.38 6.57 -24.35
CA ALA A 16 -14.64 5.85 -24.42
C ALA A 16 -14.48 4.37 -24.02
N GLY A 17 -13.41 3.70 -24.48
CA GLY A 17 -13.08 2.33 -24.10
C GLY A 17 -12.76 2.21 -22.59
N THR A 18 -12.03 3.18 -22.04
CA THR A 18 -11.73 3.26 -20.61
C THR A 18 -13.01 3.46 -19.79
N PHE A 19 -13.90 4.37 -20.21
CA PHE A 19 -15.19 4.61 -19.54
C PHE A 19 -16.13 3.41 -19.60
N ALA A 20 -16.18 2.71 -20.74
CA ALA A 20 -16.94 1.47 -20.89
C ALA A 20 -16.40 0.37 -19.97
N SER A 21 -15.07 0.26 -19.86
CA SER A 21 -14.42 -0.68 -18.94
C SER A 21 -14.69 -0.34 -17.46
N LEU A 22 -14.68 0.96 -17.10
CA LEU A 22 -14.98 1.45 -15.75
C LEU A 22 -16.44 1.21 -15.38
N ARG A 23 -17.37 1.44 -16.33
CA ARG A 23 -18.80 1.19 -16.13
C ARG A 23 -19.09 -0.31 -15.97
N LYS A 24 -18.41 -1.16 -16.75
CA LYS A 24 -18.51 -2.61 -16.62
C LYS A 24 -17.96 -3.08 -15.27
N GLN A 25 -16.83 -2.53 -14.84
CA GLN A 25 -16.27 -2.78 -13.50
C GLN A 25 -17.20 -2.31 -12.38
N ALA A 26 -17.86 -1.16 -12.53
CA ALA A 26 -18.80 -0.64 -11.53
C ALA A 26 -20.06 -1.51 -11.39
N MET A 27 -20.63 -1.97 -12.51
CA MET A 27 -21.77 -2.89 -12.48
C MET A 27 -21.40 -4.26 -11.89
N GLN A 28 -20.20 -4.77 -12.20
CA GLN A 28 -19.70 -6.01 -11.63
C GLN A 28 -19.40 -5.90 -10.12
N LEU A 29 -18.92 -4.74 -9.66
CA LEU A 29 -18.70 -4.47 -8.24
C LEU A 29 -20.03 -4.48 -7.45
N GLN A 30 -21.09 -3.97 -8.08
CA GLN A 30 -22.42 -3.91 -7.48
C GLN A 30 -23.05 -5.31 -7.31
N GLU A 31 -22.80 -6.21 -8.26
CA GLU A 31 -23.29 -7.59 -8.22
C GLU A 31 -22.55 -8.44 -7.18
N ASP A 32 -21.26 -8.19 -6.97
CA ASP A 32 -20.41 -8.99 -6.07
C ASP A 32 -20.30 -8.44 -4.64
N LEU A 33 -20.92 -7.26 -4.39
CA LEU A 33 -21.00 -6.59 -3.09
C LEU A 33 -21.56 -7.48 -1.95
N PRO A 34 -22.62 -8.28 -2.16
CA PRO A 34 -23.17 -9.18 -1.13
C PRO A 34 -22.17 -10.26 -0.71
N ASN A 35 -21.41 -10.80 -1.67
CA ASN A 35 -20.41 -11.84 -1.43
C ASN A 35 -19.16 -11.27 -0.73
N LEU A 36 -18.81 -10.02 -1.02
CA LEU A 36 -17.72 -9.31 -0.33
C LEU A 36 -18.05 -9.02 1.14
N VAL A 37 -19.29 -8.62 1.45
CA VAL A 37 -19.74 -8.36 2.82
C VAL A 37 -19.70 -9.62 3.69
N ASN A 38 -19.99 -10.79 3.11
CA ASN A 38 -19.96 -12.07 3.82
C ASN A 38 -18.52 -12.55 4.11
N ASP A 39 -17.54 -12.23 3.26
CA ASP A 39 -16.12 -12.58 3.48
C ASP A 39 -15.40 -11.68 4.52
N ILE A 40 -16.05 -10.59 4.98
CA ILE A 40 -15.49 -9.63 5.96
C ILE A 40 -15.88 -9.99 7.41
N LYS A 41 -16.99 -10.71 7.61
CA LYS A 41 -17.45 -11.20 8.92
C LYS A 41 -16.90 -12.64 9.15
N PRO A 42 -15.87 -12.95 9.97
CA PRO A 42 -15.11 -12.16 10.94
C PRO A 42 -13.59 -12.45 10.90
N LYS A 43 -12.79 -11.65 10.19
CA LYS A 43 -11.32 -11.86 10.06
C LYS A 43 -10.46 -11.50 11.28
N SER A 44 -11.05 -10.96 12.36
CA SER A 44 -10.27 -10.55 13.53
C SER A 44 -9.64 -11.73 14.27
N LYS A 45 -10.31 -12.89 14.33
CA LYS A 45 -9.75 -14.12 14.90
C LYS A 45 -8.59 -14.65 14.07
N ASP A 46 -8.72 -14.67 12.75
CA ASP A 46 -7.65 -15.10 11.84
C ASP A 46 -6.40 -14.21 11.95
N ILE A 47 -6.56 -12.90 12.17
CA ILE A 47 -5.43 -11.98 12.42
C ILE A 47 -4.74 -12.34 13.74
N VAL A 48 -5.53 -12.54 14.81
CA VAL A 48 -5.00 -12.91 16.14
C VAL A 48 -4.28 -14.26 16.08
N ASP A 49 -4.82 -15.21 15.33
CA ASP A 49 -4.26 -16.56 15.18
C ASP A 49 -3.04 -16.57 14.27
N ALA A 50 -3.02 -15.77 13.19
CA ALA A 50 -1.86 -15.57 12.34
C ALA A 50 -0.68 -14.94 13.09
N VAL A 51 -0.96 -14.03 14.03
CA VAL A 51 0.05 -13.40 14.91
C VAL A 51 0.55 -14.37 15.98
N LYS A 52 -0.31 -15.26 16.49
CA LYS A 52 0.04 -16.26 17.51
C LYS A 52 0.70 -17.53 16.93
N ALA A 53 0.58 -17.80 15.64
CA ALA A 53 1.08 -19.03 15.03
C ALA A 53 2.63 -19.07 14.97
N THR A 54 3.25 -19.88 15.83
CA THR A 54 4.72 -20.09 15.89
C THR A 54 5.19 -21.32 15.07
N SER A 55 4.34 -21.91 14.23
CA SER A 55 4.65 -23.13 13.48
C SER A 55 5.79 -22.94 12.47
N ARG A 56 6.55 -24.03 12.20
CA ARG A 56 7.57 -24.05 11.14
C ARG A 56 6.96 -23.63 9.81
N VAL A 57 7.59 -22.65 9.17
CA VAL A 57 7.18 -22.16 7.86
C VAL A 57 8.23 -22.62 6.85
N THR A 58 7.88 -23.60 6.02
CA THR A 58 8.51 -23.79 4.70
C THR A 58 8.01 -22.65 3.82
N GLY A 59 8.63 -21.47 3.98
CA GLY A 59 8.08 -20.23 3.46
C GLY A 59 8.00 -20.24 1.94
N PRO A 60 6.88 -19.82 1.32
CA PRO A 60 6.88 -19.50 -0.09
C PRO A 60 7.69 -18.22 -0.27
N LEU A 61 9.00 -18.41 -0.47
CA LEU A 61 9.98 -17.37 -0.70
C LEU A 61 9.47 -16.37 -1.74
N ARG A 62 8.89 -16.89 -2.83
CA ARG A 62 8.38 -16.10 -3.95
C ARG A 62 7.27 -15.11 -3.55
N VAL A 63 6.24 -15.57 -2.83
CA VAL A 63 5.05 -14.74 -2.55
C VAL A 63 5.40 -13.58 -1.63
N VAL A 64 6.16 -13.84 -0.56
CA VAL A 64 6.55 -12.79 0.40
C VAL A 64 7.44 -11.75 -0.27
N VAL A 65 8.47 -12.19 -1.01
CA VAL A 65 9.37 -11.29 -1.74
C VAL A 65 8.60 -10.45 -2.74
N GLU A 66 7.68 -11.07 -3.47
CA GLU A 66 6.85 -10.38 -4.46
C GLU A 66 5.93 -9.33 -3.82
N VAL A 67 5.28 -9.66 -2.71
CA VAL A 67 4.45 -8.71 -1.96
C VAL A 67 5.27 -7.50 -1.51
N PHE A 68 6.42 -7.71 -0.88
CA PHE A 68 7.23 -6.60 -0.36
C PHE A 68 7.95 -5.82 -1.48
N ALA A 69 8.39 -6.49 -2.54
CA ALA A 69 8.98 -5.81 -3.70
C ALA A 69 7.96 -4.90 -4.41
N TRP A 70 6.76 -5.39 -4.68
CA TRP A 70 5.72 -4.54 -5.28
C TRP A 70 5.19 -3.47 -4.33
N SER A 71 5.09 -3.78 -3.04
CA SER A 71 4.75 -2.78 -2.02
C SER A 71 5.74 -1.62 -2.00
N THR A 72 7.03 -1.87 -2.26
CA THR A 72 8.04 -0.81 -2.41
C THR A 72 7.66 0.16 -3.52
N VAL A 73 7.29 -0.36 -4.70
CA VAL A 73 6.88 0.45 -5.85
C VAL A 73 5.62 1.24 -5.55
N LEU A 74 4.61 0.61 -4.94
CA LEU A 74 3.36 1.27 -4.58
C LEU A 74 3.55 2.38 -3.54
N VAL A 75 4.35 2.12 -2.50
CA VAL A 75 4.65 3.11 -1.45
C VAL A 75 5.50 4.26 -2.00
N PHE A 76 6.42 3.97 -2.93
CA PHE A 76 7.17 5.01 -3.61
C PHE A 76 6.24 5.88 -4.47
N ALA A 77 5.36 5.27 -5.25
CA ALA A 77 4.38 5.96 -6.06
C ALA A 77 3.43 6.81 -5.20
N SER A 78 2.95 6.31 -4.07
CA SER A 78 2.13 7.09 -3.15
C SER A 78 2.90 8.23 -2.47
N THR A 79 4.22 8.07 -2.27
CA THR A 79 5.08 9.17 -1.80
C THR A 79 5.19 10.28 -2.85
N ILE A 80 5.39 9.94 -4.13
CA ILE A 80 5.35 10.91 -5.25
C ILE A 80 3.98 11.59 -5.32
N GLY A 81 2.91 10.80 -5.25
CA GLY A 81 1.54 11.29 -5.21
C GLY A 81 1.36 12.30 -4.08
N SER A 82 1.79 11.96 -2.87
CA SER A 82 1.69 12.82 -1.68
C SER A 82 2.42 14.15 -1.85
N PHE A 83 3.60 14.15 -2.46
CA PHE A 83 4.31 15.38 -2.79
C PHE A 83 3.56 16.22 -3.85
N ALA A 84 3.05 15.58 -4.90
CA ALA A 84 2.26 16.26 -5.92
C ALA A 84 0.95 16.83 -5.36
N GLY A 85 0.29 16.10 -4.46
CA GLY A 85 -0.96 16.50 -3.83
C GLY A 85 -0.81 17.70 -2.89
N SER A 86 0.29 17.77 -2.12
CA SER A 86 0.53 18.88 -1.21
C SER A 86 0.96 20.16 -1.93
N TYR A 87 1.76 20.07 -3.00
CA TYR A 87 2.41 21.24 -3.60
C TYR A 87 1.90 21.63 -5.00
N ILE A 88 1.49 20.66 -5.82
CA ILE A 88 1.21 20.90 -7.25
C ILE A 88 -0.30 20.91 -7.50
N ILE A 89 -0.99 19.86 -7.05
CA ILE A 89 -2.40 19.61 -7.39
C ILE A 89 -3.33 20.11 -6.27
N GLY A 90 -2.79 20.51 -5.12
CA GLY A 90 -3.57 21.00 -3.97
C GLY A 90 -4.60 22.08 -4.29
N PRO A 91 -4.27 23.13 -5.09
CA PRO A 91 -5.24 24.14 -5.51
C PRO A 91 -6.36 23.61 -6.43
N PHE A 92 -6.11 22.56 -7.20
CA PHE A 92 -7.13 21.93 -8.04
C PHE A 92 -8.01 20.98 -7.22
N LEU A 93 -7.40 20.26 -6.27
CA LEU A 93 -8.11 19.37 -5.35
C LEU A 93 -9.02 20.15 -4.42
N SER A 94 -8.63 21.34 -3.95
CA SER A 94 -9.48 22.17 -3.09
C SER A 94 -10.76 22.67 -3.76
N ILE A 95 -10.75 22.84 -5.09
CA ILE A 95 -11.92 23.24 -5.88
C ILE A 95 -12.92 22.07 -6.01
N LEU A 96 -12.41 20.84 -6.14
CA LEU A 96 -13.22 19.64 -6.36
C LEU A 96 -13.66 18.96 -5.05
N PHE A 97 -12.80 18.98 -4.03
CA PHE A 97 -12.95 18.25 -2.79
C PHE A 97 -12.47 19.08 -1.59
N GLY A 98 -13.31 19.23 -0.57
CA GLY A 98 -12.86 19.74 0.72
C GLY A 98 -11.90 18.77 1.42
N LYS A 99 -11.04 19.26 2.32
CA LYS A 99 -10.07 18.45 3.09
C LYS A 99 -10.71 17.21 3.74
N PHE A 100 -11.90 17.36 4.32
CA PHE A 100 -12.65 16.26 4.94
C PHE A 100 -12.98 15.12 3.96
N LEU A 101 -13.44 15.44 2.74
CA LEU A 101 -13.71 14.44 1.72
C LEU A 101 -12.42 13.76 1.28
N SER A 102 -11.35 14.53 1.08
CA SER A 102 -10.05 13.97 0.69
C SER A 102 -9.49 12.99 1.72
N VAL A 103 -9.68 13.24 3.03
CA VAL A 103 -9.33 12.29 4.10
C VAL A 103 -10.16 11.00 3.96
N LEU A 104 -11.49 11.11 3.81
CA LEU A 104 -12.36 9.94 3.64
C LEU A 104 -11.98 9.11 2.40
N PHE A 105 -11.67 9.77 1.28
CA PHE A 105 -11.24 9.08 0.07
C PHE A 105 -9.86 8.43 0.23
N ALA A 106 -8.88 9.16 0.74
CA ALA A 106 -7.50 8.70 0.84
C ALA A 106 -7.33 7.51 1.81
N TYR A 107 -8.04 7.53 2.94
CA TYR A 107 -7.78 6.56 4.01
C TYR A 107 -8.82 5.44 4.09
N PHE A 108 -10.02 5.64 3.55
CA PHE A 108 -11.11 4.67 3.70
C PHE A 108 -11.69 4.22 2.35
N LEU A 109 -12.21 5.12 1.53
CA LEU A 109 -12.95 4.71 0.32
C LEU A 109 -12.04 4.08 -0.74
N ILE A 110 -10.91 4.71 -1.09
CA ILE A 110 -10.00 4.18 -2.12
C ILE A 110 -9.39 2.85 -1.68
N PRO A 111 -8.85 2.69 -0.45
CA PRO A 111 -8.33 1.41 0.02
C PRO A 111 -9.34 0.27 -0.03
N VAL A 112 -10.58 0.52 0.43
CA VAL A 112 -11.65 -0.49 0.48
C VAL A 112 -12.14 -0.83 -0.92
N ALA A 113 -12.35 0.17 -1.78
CA ALA A 113 -12.73 -0.04 -3.17
C ALA A 113 -11.64 -0.80 -3.94
N ALA A 114 -10.37 -0.41 -3.79
CA ALA A 114 -9.24 -1.11 -4.39
C ALA A 114 -9.17 -2.56 -3.91
N HIS A 115 -9.40 -2.83 -2.61
CA HIS A 115 -9.45 -4.19 -2.08
C HIS A 115 -10.57 -5.03 -2.72
N ALA A 116 -11.78 -4.47 -2.84
CA ALA A 116 -12.91 -5.13 -3.49
C ALA A 116 -12.64 -5.42 -4.98
N VAL A 117 -12.10 -4.44 -5.70
CA VAL A 117 -11.79 -4.56 -7.13
C VAL A 117 -10.67 -5.58 -7.36
N VAL A 118 -9.59 -5.54 -6.59
CA VAL A 118 -8.48 -6.52 -6.71
C VAL A 118 -9.01 -7.94 -6.51
N LYS A 119 -9.81 -8.16 -5.46
CA LYS A 119 -10.36 -9.48 -5.17
C LYS A 119 -11.30 -9.97 -6.27
N ASN A 120 -12.10 -9.07 -6.84
CA ASN A 120 -12.94 -9.40 -7.99
C ASN A 120 -12.09 -9.77 -9.23
N LYS A 121 -11.04 -8.99 -9.52
CA LYS A 121 -10.12 -9.23 -10.64
C LYS A 121 -9.31 -10.52 -10.47
N GLU A 122 -8.93 -10.87 -9.24
CA GLU A 122 -8.28 -12.15 -8.91
C GLU A 122 -9.22 -13.34 -9.17
N ARG A 123 -10.50 -13.24 -8.80
CA ARG A 123 -11.50 -14.30 -9.06
C ARG A 123 -11.70 -14.54 -10.56
N HIS A 124 -11.57 -13.51 -11.37
CA HIS A 124 -11.78 -13.56 -12.82
C HIS A 124 -10.48 -13.78 -13.62
N TYR A 125 -9.37 -14.13 -12.96
CA TYR A 125 -8.07 -14.39 -13.61
C TYR A 125 -7.61 -13.26 -14.56
N GLU A 126 -7.86 -12.01 -14.19
CA GLU A 126 -7.36 -10.88 -14.98
C GLU A 126 -5.82 -10.85 -15.02
N SER A 127 -5.29 -10.16 -16.05
CA SER A 127 -3.85 -10.03 -16.29
C SER A 127 -3.16 -9.34 -15.11
N ASP A 128 -2.07 -9.95 -14.63
CA ASP A 128 -1.21 -9.41 -13.57
C ASP A 128 -0.78 -7.97 -13.85
N ASN A 129 -0.54 -7.63 -15.12
CA ASN A 129 -0.14 -6.28 -15.52
C ASN A 129 -1.27 -5.27 -15.31
N GLN A 130 -2.52 -5.64 -15.62
CA GLN A 130 -3.68 -4.78 -15.43
C GLN A 130 -3.92 -4.50 -13.94
N ILE A 131 -3.85 -5.54 -13.09
CA ILE A 131 -4.04 -5.40 -11.64
C ILE A 131 -2.95 -4.51 -11.03
N ARG A 132 -1.68 -4.73 -11.39
CA ARG A 132 -0.55 -3.92 -10.88
C ARG A 132 -0.60 -2.47 -11.37
N THR A 133 -0.97 -2.24 -12.62
CA THR A 133 -1.15 -0.88 -13.17
C THR A 133 -2.28 -0.14 -12.44
N MET A 134 -3.40 -0.83 -12.19
CA MET A 134 -4.49 -0.28 -11.38
C MET A 134 -4.02 0.06 -9.97
N LEU A 135 -3.31 -0.86 -9.31
CA LEU A 135 -2.76 -0.64 -7.97
C LEU A 135 -1.83 0.57 -7.92
N LEU A 136 -0.96 0.73 -8.93
CA LEU A 136 -0.07 1.88 -9.06
C LEU A 136 -0.85 3.19 -9.20
N ALA A 137 -1.87 3.21 -10.06
CA ALA A 137 -2.75 4.37 -10.24
C ALA A 137 -3.51 4.71 -8.96
N THR A 138 -4.03 3.70 -8.24
CA THR A 138 -4.70 3.90 -6.95
C THR A 138 -3.73 4.41 -5.90
N ALA A 139 -2.50 3.89 -5.84
CA ALA A 139 -1.49 4.34 -4.88
C ALA A 139 -1.07 5.80 -5.13
N LEU A 140 -0.90 6.20 -6.40
CA LEU A 140 -0.66 7.61 -6.77
C LEU A 140 -1.81 8.52 -6.35
N THR A 141 -3.04 8.14 -6.68
CA THR A 141 -4.25 8.92 -6.36
C THR A 141 -4.45 9.04 -4.85
N GLN A 142 -4.32 7.92 -4.14
CA GLN A 142 -4.42 7.85 -2.69
C GLN A 142 -3.32 8.69 -2.02
N GLY A 143 -2.09 8.59 -2.53
CA GLY A 143 -0.97 9.43 -2.12
C GLY A 143 -1.28 10.90 -2.29
N ALA A 144 -1.76 11.31 -3.47
CA ALA A 144 -2.09 12.71 -3.77
C ALA A 144 -3.16 13.28 -2.85
N LEU A 145 -4.24 12.52 -2.60
CA LEU A 145 -5.28 12.95 -1.67
C LEU A 145 -4.74 13.03 -0.23
N ALA A 146 -3.96 12.04 0.22
CA ALA A 146 -3.32 12.07 1.53
C ALA A 146 -2.33 13.25 1.69
N GLY A 147 -1.60 13.58 0.62
CA GLY A 147 -0.70 14.72 0.58
C GLY A 147 -1.43 16.05 0.65
N TYR A 148 -2.53 16.18 -0.09
CA TYR A 148 -3.40 17.37 -0.03
C TYR A 148 -3.99 17.59 1.37
N THR A 149 -4.29 16.51 2.11
CA THR A 149 -4.82 16.64 3.47
C THR A 149 -3.78 17.06 4.51
N ILE A 150 -2.49 17.00 4.18
CA ILE A 150 -1.40 17.37 5.08
C ILE A 150 -0.89 18.76 4.66
N ASP A 151 -1.24 19.80 5.42
CA ASP A 151 -0.93 21.20 5.08
C ASP A 151 0.57 21.47 4.91
N HIS A 152 1.40 20.82 5.74
CA HIS A 152 2.84 21.00 5.74
C HIS A 152 3.55 19.65 5.91
N LEU A 153 4.27 19.20 4.89
CA LEU A 153 5.15 18.02 4.95
C LEU A 153 6.44 18.27 5.79
N TYR A 154 6.45 19.32 6.63
CA TYR A 154 7.60 19.80 7.41
C TYR A 154 7.79 19.08 8.76
N LEU A 155 7.28 17.85 8.92
CA LEU A 155 7.74 17.03 10.04
C LEU A 155 9.22 16.73 9.81
N SER A 156 10.08 17.21 10.72
CA SER A 156 11.54 17.14 10.60
C SER A 156 11.95 15.72 10.24
N GLY A 157 12.43 15.60 8.99
CA GLY A 157 12.58 14.42 8.15
C GLY A 157 11.72 13.21 8.46
N GLN A 158 10.94 12.80 7.47
CA GLN A 158 10.19 11.56 7.51
C GLN A 158 11.07 10.40 7.01
N PRO A 159 10.95 9.18 7.57
CA PRO A 159 11.57 8.02 6.97
C PRO A 159 10.99 7.79 5.58
N LEU A 160 11.86 7.41 4.65
CA LEU A 160 11.47 7.03 3.30
C LEU A 160 10.63 5.75 3.38
N ALA A 161 9.31 5.90 3.32
CA ALA A 161 8.37 4.81 3.60
C ALA A 161 8.58 3.57 2.71
N PHE A 162 9.07 3.76 1.48
CA PHE A 162 9.36 2.67 0.54
C PHE A 162 10.62 1.86 0.91
N VAL A 163 11.54 2.41 1.72
CA VAL A 163 12.77 1.70 2.12
C VAL A 163 12.44 0.48 2.97
N THR A 164 11.49 0.59 3.89
CA THR A 164 11.09 -0.52 4.77
C THR A 164 10.70 -1.78 3.98
N PRO A 165 9.70 -1.76 3.08
CA PRO A 165 9.35 -2.95 2.31
C PRO A 165 10.48 -3.41 1.37
N ALA A 166 11.33 -2.50 0.88
CA ALA A 166 12.48 -2.87 0.05
C ALA A 166 13.51 -3.70 0.83
N VAL A 167 13.90 -3.21 2.01
CA VAL A 167 14.86 -3.89 2.88
C VAL A 167 14.26 -5.18 3.42
N VAL A 168 12.99 -5.18 3.81
CA VAL A 168 12.30 -6.41 4.25
C VAL A 168 12.33 -7.47 3.15
N SER A 169 12.09 -7.11 1.89
CA SER A 169 12.13 -8.05 0.76
C SER A 169 13.52 -8.68 0.61
N VAL A 170 14.58 -7.87 0.60
CA VAL A 170 15.97 -8.34 0.45
C VAL A 170 16.39 -9.16 1.67
N ALA A 171 16.21 -8.64 2.88
CA ALA A 171 16.62 -9.28 4.13
C ALA A 171 15.89 -10.62 4.33
N TYR A 172 14.61 -10.72 3.94
CA TYR A 172 13.87 -11.97 3.99
C TYR A 172 14.49 -13.06 3.10
N THR A 173 14.97 -12.73 1.90
CA THR A 173 15.63 -13.72 1.04
C THR A 173 16.90 -14.31 1.67
N VAL A 174 17.66 -13.49 2.38
CA VAL A 174 18.87 -13.90 3.10
C VAL A 174 18.50 -14.71 4.35
N ALA A 175 17.53 -14.22 5.12
CA ALA A 175 17.09 -14.83 6.37
C ALA A 175 16.50 -16.23 6.16
N VAL A 176 15.68 -16.43 5.12
CA VAL A 176 15.13 -17.76 4.79
C VAL A 176 16.23 -18.79 4.53
N ARG A 177 17.32 -18.38 3.84
CA ARG A 177 18.45 -19.28 3.52
C ARG A 177 19.26 -19.63 4.77
N GLN A 178 19.37 -18.71 5.73
CA GLN A 178 20.19 -18.88 6.93
C GLN A 178 19.46 -19.61 8.07
N PHE A 179 18.14 -19.40 8.22
CA PHE A 179 17.42 -19.85 9.42
C PHE A 179 16.51 -21.08 9.20
N HIS A 180 16.60 -21.75 8.04
CA HIS A 180 16.08 -23.10 7.79
C HIS A 180 14.63 -23.33 8.28
N GLY A 181 13.75 -22.33 8.12
CA GLY A 181 12.32 -22.42 8.45
C GLY A 181 11.91 -21.97 9.86
N ASP A 182 12.83 -21.41 10.68
CA ASP A 182 12.47 -20.72 11.92
C ASP A 182 11.82 -19.36 11.60
N ARG A 183 10.48 -19.34 11.63
CA ARG A 183 9.66 -18.18 11.30
C ARG A 183 10.00 -16.96 12.16
N PHE A 184 10.25 -17.14 13.44
CA PHE A 184 10.52 -16.03 14.36
C PHE A 184 11.86 -15.36 14.03
N ARG A 185 12.90 -16.17 13.80
CA ARG A 185 14.22 -15.65 13.39
C ARG A 185 14.17 -14.97 12.02
N ILE A 186 13.40 -15.53 11.08
CA ILE A 186 13.25 -14.96 9.74
C ILE A 186 12.57 -13.59 9.81
N ILE A 187 11.45 -13.48 10.53
CA ILE A 187 10.75 -12.20 10.71
C ILE A 187 11.64 -11.21 11.46
N GLY A 188 12.23 -11.64 12.57
CA GLY A 188 13.10 -10.81 13.40
C GLY A 188 14.30 -10.25 12.63
N ALA A 189 14.96 -11.09 11.82
CA ALA A 189 16.08 -10.65 10.98
C ALA A 189 15.62 -9.68 9.89
N SER A 190 14.48 -9.94 9.24
CA SER A 190 13.99 -9.10 8.14
C SER A 190 13.54 -7.72 8.62
N LEU A 191 12.75 -7.68 9.70
CA LEU A 191 12.28 -6.43 10.31
C LEU A 191 13.41 -5.68 11.03
N GLY A 192 14.30 -6.41 11.70
CA GLY A 192 15.47 -5.84 12.35
C GLY A 192 16.40 -5.16 11.36
N ALA A 193 16.66 -5.79 10.20
CA ALA A 193 17.42 -5.16 9.12
C ALA A 193 16.74 -3.89 8.59
N ALA A 194 15.42 -3.92 8.38
CA ALA A 194 14.67 -2.75 7.93
C ALA A 194 14.70 -1.60 8.95
N LEU A 195 14.58 -1.91 10.24
CA LEU A 195 14.69 -0.94 11.32
C LEU A 195 16.09 -0.31 11.34
N LEU A 196 17.15 -1.13 11.29
CA LEU A 196 18.53 -0.66 11.30
C LEU A 196 18.85 0.23 10.10
N VAL A 197 18.46 -0.17 8.89
CA VAL A 197 18.69 0.64 7.68
C VAL A 197 17.96 1.98 7.79
N ASN A 198 16.70 1.99 8.23
CA ASN A 198 15.99 3.25 8.46
C ASN A 198 16.68 4.10 9.53
N MET A 199 17.15 3.53 10.65
CA MET A 199 17.85 4.31 11.68
C MET A 199 19.17 4.90 11.17
N ILE A 200 19.93 4.17 10.37
CA ILE A 200 21.15 4.67 9.72
C ILE A 200 20.80 5.80 8.74
N LEU A 201 19.79 5.62 7.89
CA LEU A 201 19.34 6.66 6.98
C LEU A 201 18.78 7.89 7.71
N GLY A 202 18.12 7.67 8.86
CA GLY A 202 17.75 8.69 9.81
C GLY A 202 18.99 9.49 10.16
N ILE A 203 19.93 8.92 10.92
CA ILE A 203 21.17 9.58 11.35
C ILE A 203 21.93 10.30 10.21
N MET A 204 21.97 9.72 9.01
CA MET A 204 22.72 10.27 7.88
C MET A 204 22.01 11.40 7.12
N ILE A 205 20.68 11.34 6.97
CA ILE A 205 19.92 12.21 6.04
C ILE A 205 19.04 13.20 6.82
N VAL A 206 18.63 12.84 8.03
CA VAL A 206 17.60 13.51 8.82
C VAL A 206 18.06 13.62 10.28
N GLU A 207 17.83 14.74 10.95
CA GLU A 207 17.98 14.76 12.40
C GLU A 207 17.02 13.71 13.01
N ASN A 208 17.55 12.63 13.58
CA ASN A 208 16.81 11.43 14.04
C ASN A 208 15.79 11.76 15.13
N SER A 209 14.69 12.39 14.71
CA SER A 209 13.66 12.96 15.57
C SER A 209 12.79 11.86 16.17
N VAL A 210 12.11 12.17 17.27
CA VAL A 210 11.16 11.24 17.91
C VAL A 210 10.08 10.82 16.91
N SER A 211 9.61 11.75 16.08
CA SER A 211 8.64 11.47 15.01
C SER A 211 9.20 10.56 13.92
N TYR A 212 10.48 10.71 13.54
CA TYR A 212 11.15 9.79 12.62
C TYR A 212 11.14 8.37 13.17
N GLN A 213 11.59 8.20 14.42
CA GLN A 213 11.65 6.89 15.07
C GLN A 213 10.27 6.24 15.19
N PHE A 214 9.25 7.03 15.56
CA PHE A 214 7.87 6.56 15.65
C PHE A 214 7.33 6.11 14.30
N LEU A 215 7.57 6.87 13.22
CA LEU A 215 7.20 6.48 11.85
C LEU A 215 7.92 5.20 11.42
N THR A 216 9.23 5.09 11.68
CA THR A 216 10.00 3.90 11.35
C THR A 216 9.47 2.66 12.07
N LEU A 217 9.21 2.77 13.37
CA LEU A 217 8.67 1.67 14.17
C LEU A 217 7.28 1.26 13.68
N GLY A 218 6.41 2.23 13.35
CA GLY A 218 5.10 1.95 12.79
C GLY A 218 5.16 1.25 11.45
N TYR A 219 6.01 1.71 10.53
CA TYR A 219 6.22 1.04 9.24
C TYR A 219 6.76 -0.39 9.42
N CYS A 220 7.73 -0.60 10.31
CA CYS A 220 8.23 -1.94 10.61
C CYS A 220 7.16 -2.84 11.26
N GLY A 221 6.34 -2.29 12.16
CA GLY A 221 5.23 -3.00 12.79
C GLY A 221 4.18 -3.44 11.78
N ILE A 222 3.76 -2.54 10.89
CA ILE A 222 2.82 -2.85 9.81
C ILE A 222 3.42 -3.90 8.86
N ALA A 223 4.69 -3.76 8.46
CA ALA A 223 5.37 -4.76 7.66
C ALA A 223 5.39 -6.13 8.35
N GLY A 224 5.61 -6.18 9.66
CA GLY A 224 5.57 -7.41 10.44
C GLY A 224 4.19 -8.06 10.44
N ILE A 225 3.12 -7.28 10.65
CA ILE A 225 1.74 -7.77 10.58
C ILE A 225 1.44 -8.32 9.18
N VAL A 226 1.74 -7.55 8.12
CA VAL A 226 1.51 -7.99 6.74
C VAL A 226 2.29 -9.25 6.42
N MET A 227 3.56 -9.33 6.82
CA MET A 227 4.39 -10.54 6.64
C MET A 227 3.78 -11.75 7.34
N GLN A 228 3.25 -11.59 8.56
CA GLN A 228 2.58 -12.67 9.28
C GLN A 228 1.30 -13.12 8.60
N LEU A 229 0.49 -12.20 8.08
CA LEU A 229 -0.71 -12.51 7.31
C LEU A 229 -0.38 -13.24 6.01
N VAL A 230 0.66 -12.79 5.29
CA VAL A 230 1.13 -13.45 4.07
C VAL A 230 1.55 -14.89 4.37
N PHE A 231 2.29 -15.14 5.47
CA PHE A 231 2.67 -16.51 5.85
C PHE A 231 1.48 -17.41 6.17
N TYR A 232 0.48 -16.87 6.87
CA TYR A 232 -0.72 -17.63 7.24
C TYR A 232 -1.53 -18.03 6.00
N ASP A 233 -1.74 -17.10 5.07
CA ASP A 233 -2.49 -17.35 3.84
C ASP A 233 -1.68 -18.18 2.84
N ALA A 234 -0.37 -18.00 2.77
CA ALA A 234 0.56 -18.85 2.02
C ALA A 234 0.47 -20.33 2.43
N GLN A 235 0.33 -20.59 3.73
CA GLN A 235 0.24 -21.94 4.29
C GLN A 235 -1.15 -22.56 4.06
N SER A 236 -2.18 -21.72 4.02
CA SER A 236 -3.59 -22.14 3.89
C SER A 236 -4.09 -22.19 2.43
N ARG A 237 -3.50 -21.40 1.53
CA ARG A 237 -3.89 -21.24 0.13
C ARG A 237 -2.64 -21.16 -0.75
N SER A 238 -2.30 -22.28 -1.39
CA SER A 238 -1.12 -22.45 -2.26
C SER A 238 -1.08 -21.52 -3.51
N GLN A 239 -2.06 -20.65 -3.73
CA GLN A 239 -2.22 -19.85 -4.95
C GLN A 239 -2.58 -18.36 -4.70
N SER A 240 -2.35 -17.83 -3.50
CA SER A 240 -2.61 -16.41 -3.21
C SER A 240 -1.60 -15.51 -3.94
N ARG A 241 -2.10 -14.65 -4.84
CA ARG A 241 -1.29 -13.76 -5.71
C ARG A 241 -0.77 -12.51 -4.99
N GLY A 242 -1.13 -12.33 -3.71
CA GLY A 242 -0.54 -11.34 -2.82
C GLY A 242 -0.91 -9.88 -3.08
N TYR A 243 -1.67 -9.56 -4.13
CA TYR A 243 -2.05 -8.19 -4.49
C TYR A 243 -2.82 -7.48 -3.39
N VAL A 244 -3.67 -8.23 -2.68
CA VAL A 244 -4.42 -7.75 -1.51
C VAL A 244 -3.48 -7.24 -0.41
N TYR A 245 -2.38 -7.94 -0.14
CA TYR A 245 -1.41 -7.55 0.88
C TYR A 245 -0.57 -6.35 0.43
N GLN A 246 -0.29 -6.22 -0.87
CA GLN A 246 0.38 -5.05 -1.44
C GLN A 246 -0.45 -3.78 -1.23
N ASN A 247 -1.75 -3.84 -1.54
CA ASN A 247 -2.68 -2.73 -1.31
C ASN A 247 -2.83 -2.41 0.19
N ALA A 248 -2.96 -3.44 1.02
CA ALA A 248 -3.11 -3.29 2.46
C ALA A 248 -1.89 -2.61 3.09
N LEU A 249 -0.67 -3.03 2.72
CA LEU A 249 0.56 -2.44 3.23
C LEU A 249 0.64 -0.95 2.86
N ASN A 250 0.46 -0.60 1.58
CA ASN A 250 0.48 0.80 1.15
C ASN A 250 -0.57 1.65 1.88
N SER A 251 -1.80 1.12 2.01
CA SER A 251 -2.89 1.84 2.68
C SER A 251 -2.65 2.03 4.17
N MET A 252 -2.15 1.01 4.86
CA MET A 252 -1.80 1.10 6.28
C MET A 252 -0.63 2.07 6.52
N TYR A 253 0.36 2.10 5.62
CA TYR A 253 1.47 3.06 5.71
C TYR A 253 0.96 4.50 5.57
N LEU A 254 0.09 4.76 4.59
CA LEU A 254 -0.51 6.08 4.41
C LEU A 254 -1.38 6.47 5.60
N LEU A 255 -2.23 5.56 6.10
CA LEU A 255 -3.06 5.78 7.28
C LEU A 255 -2.20 6.11 8.51
N PHE A 256 -1.16 5.32 8.76
CA PHE A 256 -0.27 5.53 9.90
C PHE A 256 0.52 6.84 9.77
N LYS A 257 0.96 7.19 8.54
CA LYS A 257 1.54 8.50 8.25
C LYS A 257 0.55 9.61 8.60
N GLY A 258 -0.68 9.57 8.07
CA GLY A 258 -1.72 10.56 8.35
C GLY A 258 -2.01 10.71 9.84
N ALA A 259 -2.15 9.57 10.55
CA ALA A 259 -2.36 9.54 11.99
C ALA A 259 -1.17 10.13 12.77
N THR A 260 0.07 9.86 12.35
CA THR A 260 1.26 10.44 12.97
C THR A 260 1.31 11.94 12.77
N PHE A 261 0.99 12.43 11.57
CA PHE A 261 0.86 13.87 11.30
C PHE A 261 -0.25 14.50 12.14
N TYR A 262 -1.32 13.77 12.44
CA TYR A 262 -2.38 14.24 13.33
C TYR A 262 -1.93 14.32 14.79
N CYS A 263 -1.19 13.33 15.27
CA CYS A 263 -0.72 13.29 16.66
C CYS A 263 0.49 14.19 16.94
N PHE A 264 1.39 14.37 15.96
CA PHE A 264 2.70 15.02 16.14
C PHE A 264 2.91 16.25 15.23
N GLY A 265 2.07 16.45 14.22
CA GLY A 265 2.08 17.63 13.36
C GLY A 265 1.01 18.62 13.81
N THR A 266 1.36 19.91 13.79
CA THR A 266 0.42 21.01 13.99
C THR A 266 -0.64 21.01 12.88
N TYR A 267 -1.77 20.35 13.09
CA TYR A 267 -3.05 20.81 12.54
C TYR A 267 -3.45 22.04 13.35
N ILE A 268 -2.90 23.20 13.00
CA ILE A 268 -3.46 24.48 13.43
C ILE A 268 -4.35 24.91 12.27
N GLU A 269 -5.66 24.74 12.51
CA GLU A 269 -6.82 25.37 11.84
C GLU A 269 -6.68 25.86 10.39
#